data_AF-A0A3L7P8F4-F1
#
_entry.id   AF-A0A3L7P8F4-F1
#
_cell.length_a   1.000
_cell.length_b   1.000
_cell.length_c   1.000
_cell.angle_alpha   90.00
_cell.angle_beta   90.00
_cell.angle_gamma   90.00
#
_symmetry.space_group_name_H-M   'P 1'
#
loop_
_entity.id
_entity.type
_entity.pdbx_description
1 polymer ?
#
loop_
_entity_poly.entity_id
_entity_poly.type
_entity_poly.pdbx_seq_one_letter_code
_entity_poly.pdbx_strand_id
1 'polypeptide(L)'
;MALELCCDHCGDRFQASPETPAPFIQEAIASPCGHWFFLEDGATFEDMIHSTLLEQGAIYCSECGLPVSLCESSLKDTGEAPEYHDHF
;
A
#
# COMPACT_ATOMS: atom_id res chain seq x y z
N MET A 1 -3.20 -10.08 4.69
CA MET A 1 -2.27 -8.94 4.81
C MET A 1 -2.41 -8.16 3.51
N ALA A 2 -2.61 -6.85 3.60
CA ALA A 2 -2.78 -5.98 2.45
C ALA A 2 -1.86 -4.77 2.59
N LEU A 3 -1.39 -4.26 1.47
CA LEU A 3 -0.61 -3.03 1.40
C LEU A 3 -1.55 -1.90 1.00
N GLU A 4 -1.48 -0.79 1.70
CA GLU A 4 -2.26 0.41 1.44
C GLU A 4 -1.33 1.59 1.16
N LEU A 5 -1.53 2.27 0.03
CA LEU A 5 -0.89 3.52 -0.34
C LEU A 5 -1.88 4.66 -0.09
N CYS A 6 -1.46 5.65 0.69
CA CYS A 6 -2.28 6.81 1.02
C CYS A 6 -1.53 8.10 0.66
N CYS A 7 -2.14 8.95 -0.18
CA CYS A 7 -1.64 10.27 -0.49
C CYS A 7 -2.39 11.32 0.35
N ASP A 8 -1.69 12.00 1.27
CA ASP A 8 -2.26 13.02 2.15
C ASP A 8 -2.76 14.26 1.39
N HIS A 9 -2.20 14.52 0.21
CA HIS A 9 -2.54 15.68 -0.61
C HIS A 9 -3.74 15.46 -1.54
N CYS A 10 -3.77 14.34 -2.26
CA CYS A 10 -4.91 14.00 -3.13
C CYS A 10 -6.08 13.40 -2.32
N GLY A 11 -5.81 12.96 -1.09
CA GLY A 11 -6.77 12.18 -0.29
C GLY A 11 -6.97 10.76 -0.82
N ASP A 12 -6.10 10.32 -1.74
CA ASP A 12 -6.25 9.06 -2.43
C ASP A 12 -5.72 7.87 -1.62
N ARG A 13 -6.39 6.73 -1.75
CA ARG A 13 -6.10 5.48 -1.06
C ARG A 13 -6.22 4.31 -2.03
N PHE A 14 -5.12 3.57 -2.17
CA PHE A 14 -5.11 2.34 -2.94
C PHE A 14 -4.67 1.18 -2.07
N GLN A 15 -5.56 0.21 -1.90
CA GLN A 15 -5.31 -0.98 -1.10
C GLN A 15 -5.37 -2.22 -2.00
N ALA A 16 -4.33 -3.05 -1.93
CA ALA A 16 -4.26 -4.30 -2.67
C ALA A 16 -3.47 -5.36 -1.90
N SER A 17 -3.71 -6.63 -2.23
CA SER A 17 -2.94 -7.75 -1.68
C SER A 17 -1.49 -7.69 -2.20
N PRO A 18 -0.46 -7.94 -1.37
CA PRO A 18 0.95 -7.96 -1.79
C PRO A 18 1.22 -9.02 -2.87
N GLU A 19 0.47 -10.12 -2.84
CA GLU A 19 0.53 -11.23 -3.80
C GLU A 19 -0.14 -10.92 -5.14
N THR A 20 -0.78 -9.75 -5.28
CA THR A 20 -1.45 -9.37 -6.53
C THR A 20 -0.39 -9.18 -7.62
N PRO A 21 -0.55 -9.82 -8.78
CA PRO A 21 0.40 -9.66 -9.88
C PRO A 21 0.38 -8.24 -10.44
N ALA A 22 1.56 -7.72 -10.81
CA ALA A 22 1.74 -6.40 -11.38
C ALA A 22 0.79 -6.01 -12.52
N PRO A 23 0.48 -6.87 -13.52
CA PRO A 23 -0.47 -6.51 -14.58
C PRO A 23 -1.86 -6.13 -14.04
N PHE A 24 -2.36 -6.82 -13.01
CA PHE A 24 -3.65 -6.47 -12.42
C PHE A 24 -3.61 -5.14 -11.67
N ILE A 25 -2.49 -4.85 -11.00
CA ILE A 25 -2.27 -3.56 -10.36
C ILE A 25 -2.21 -2.45 -11.41
N GLN A 26 -1.43 -2.67 -12.48
CA GLN A 26 -1.28 -1.75 -13.62
C GLN A 26 -2.61 -1.48 -14.32
N GLU A 27 -3.46 -2.49 -14.52
CA GLU A 27 -4.81 -2.30 -15.06
C GLU A 27 -5.71 -1.53 -14.09
N ALA A 28 -5.60 -1.77 -12.79
CA ALA A 28 -6.37 -1.05 -11.79
C ALA A 28 -6.00 0.45 -11.71
N ILE A 29 -4.71 0.78 -11.78
CA ILE A 29 -4.22 2.18 -11.80
C ILE A 29 -4.39 2.86 -13.18
N ALA A 30 -4.35 2.10 -14.28
CA ALA A 30 -4.61 2.64 -15.63
C ALA A 30 -6.10 2.93 -15.88
N SER A 31 -6.98 2.46 -15.00
CA SER A 31 -8.40 2.77 -15.06
C SER A 31 -8.62 4.29 -14.92
N PRO A 32 -9.50 4.93 -15.70
CA PRO A 32 -9.71 6.38 -15.68
C PRO A 32 -10.29 6.93 -14.36
N CYS A 33 -10.74 6.06 -13.46
CA CYS A 33 -11.12 6.40 -12.08
C CYS A 33 -10.09 5.93 -11.04
N GLY A 34 -9.01 5.26 -11.48
CA GLY A 34 -7.95 4.69 -10.66
C GLY A 34 -6.82 5.69 -10.51
N HIS A 35 -6.31 5.80 -9.30
CA HIS A 35 -5.31 6.78 -8.92
C HIS A 35 -3.90 6.29 -9.25
N TRP A 36 -3.04 7.23 -9.65
CA TRP A 36 -1.78 6.91 -10.31
C TRP A 36 -0.64 7.06 -9.30
N PHE A 37 -0.04 5.93 -8.90
CA PHE A 37 1.19 5.92 -8.11
C PHE A 37 2.36 5.55 -9.01
N PHE A 38 3.51 6.16 -8.78
CA PHE A 38 4.73 5.82 -9.49
C PHE A 38 5.31 4.56 -8.86
N LEU A 39 5.07 3.42 -9.50
CA LEU A 39 5.60 2.13 -9.10
C LEU A 39 6.53 1.59 -10.19
N GLU A 40 7.70 1.14 -9.77
CA GLU A 40 8.67 0.41 -10.58
C GLU A 40 8.11 -0.93 -11.08
N ASP A 41 8.79 -1.53 -12.05
CA ASP A 41 8.47 -2.88 -12.53
C ASP A 41 8.70 -3.91 -11.42
N GLY A 42 7.81 -4.90 -11.36
CA GLY A 42 7.90 -5.98 -10.40
C GLY A 42 6.98 -7.13 -10.76
N ALA A 43 7.18 -8.29 -10.14
CA ALA A 43 6.32 -9.46 -10.36
C ALA A 43 4.95 -9.32 -9.68
N THR A 44 4.93 -8.69 -8.51
CA THR A 44 3.76 -8.52 -7.64
C THR A 44 3.69 -7.10 -7.08
N PHE A 45 2.57 -6.76 -6.46
CA PHE A 45 2.40 -5.45 -5.83
C PHE A 45 3.49 -5.16 -4.80
N GLU A 46 3.81 -6.14 -3.95
CA GLU A 46 4.90 -6.02 -2.97
C GLU A 46 6.27 -5.81 -3.64
N ASP A 47 6.53 -6.54 -4.72
CA ASP A 47 7.79 -6.43 -5.47
C ASP A 47 7.93 -5.05 -6.12
N MET A 48 6.84 -4.53 -6.71
CA MET A 48 6.79 -3.17 -7.26
C MET A 48 7.05 -2.11 -6.17
N ILE A 49 6.42 -2.24 -5.00
CA ILE A 49 6.64 -1.36 -3.84
C ILE A 49 8.11 -1.40 -3.41
N HIS A 50 8.67 -2.59 -3.22
CA HIS A 50 10.05 -2.75 -2.78
C HIS A 50 11.07 -2.25 -3.81
N SER A 51 10.90 -2.56 -5.09
CA SER A 51 11.73 -2.00 -6.18
C SER A 51 11.69 -0.48 -6.18
N THR A 52 10.49 0.12 -6.06
CA THR A 52 10.34 1.57 -6.02
C THR A 52 11.06 2.18 -4.82
N LEU A 53 10.90 1.59 -3.64
CA LEU A 53 11.59 2.04 -2.43
C LEU A 53 13.11 1.84 -2.53
N LEU A 54 13.58 0.81 -3.23
CA LEU A 54 15.01 0.55 -3.44
C LEU A 54 15.64 1.58 -4.39
N GLU A 55 14.97 1.88 -5.51
CA GLU A 55 15.46 2.80 -6.55
C GLU A 55 15.29 4.27 -6.16
N GLN A 56 14.11 4.64 -5.64
CA GLN A 56 13.73 6.04 -5.39
C GLN A 56 13.73 6.42 -3.90
N GLY A 57 13.75 5.45 -2.99
CA GLY A 57 13.67 5.68 -1.54
C GLY A 57 12.26 5.95 -1.00
N ALA A 58 11.33 6.35 -1.87
CA ALA A 58 9.93 6.62 -1.54
C ALA A 58 9.05 6.40 -2.78
N ILE A 59 7.76 6.14 -2.55
CA ILE A 59 6.76 6.05 -3.60
C ILE A 59 6.13 7.43 -3.75
N TYR A 60 5.99 7.90 -4.98
CA TYR A 60 5.42 9.21 -5.27
C TYR A 60 4.07 9.07 -5.96
N CYS A 61 3.15 9.98 -5.64
CA CYS A 61 1.90 10.09 -6.38
C CYS A 61 2.17 10.76 -7.73
N SER A 62 1.68 10.17 -8.82
CA SER A 62 1.91 10.70 -10.18
C SER A 62 1.13 11.99 -10.47
N GLU A 63 0.09 12.30 -9.67
CA GLU A 63 -0.65 13.57 -9.79
C GLU A 63 0.02 14.73 -9.05
N CYS A 64 0.31 14.56 -7.75
CA CYS A 64 0.86 15.66 -6.95
C CYS A 64 2.39 15.64 -6.85
N GLY A 65 3.06 14.55 -7.24
CA GLY A 65 4.51 14.38 -7.15
C GLY A 65 5.06 14.27 -5.73
N LEU A 66 4.19 14.09 -4.74
CA LEU A 66 4.57 14.02 -3.33
C LEU A 66 4.70 12.56 -2.84
N PRO A 67 5.57 12.32 -1.85
CA PRO A 67 5.73 11.00 -1.28
C PRO A 67 4.44 10.54 -0.61
N VAL A 68 4.01 9.32 -0.92
CA VAL A 68 2.81 8.71 -0.33
C VAL A 68 3.20 7.86 0.87
N SER A 69 2.27 7.73 1.82
CA SER A 69 2.46 6.87 2.97
C SER A 69 2.06 5.44 2.62
N LEU A 70 2.98 4.50 2.82
CA LEU A 70 2.70 3.08 2.74
C LEU A 70 2.35 2.55 4.13
N CYS A 71 1.21 1.87 4.24
CA CYS A 71 0.78 1.20 5.46
C CYS A 71 0.51 -0.28 5.19
N GLU A 72 1.16 -1.12 5.99
CA GLU A 72 0.89 -2.56 6.00
C GLU A 72 -0.33 -2.84 6.89
N SER A 73 -1.46 -3.10 6.24
CA SER A 73 -2.68 -3.50 6.90
C SER A 73 -2.65 -5.02 7.10
N SER A 74 -2.23 -5.46 8.27
CA SER A 74 -2.53 -6.82 8.71
C SER A 74 -4.03 -6.85 9.02
N LEU A 75 -4.83 -7.56 8.21
CA LEU A 75 -6.23 -7.92 8.53
C LEU A 75 -6.22 -8.74 9.82
N LYS A 76 -6.08 -8.05 10.96
CA LYS A 76 -6.24 -8.59 12.30
C LYS A 76 -7.64 -8.18 12.71
N ASP A 77 -8.57 -9.08 12.45
CA ASP A 77 -9.77 -9.16 13.26
C ASP A 77 -9.32 -9.25 14.73
N THR A 78 -9.86 -8.32 15.51
CA THR A 78 -9.93 -8.22 16.97
C THR A 78 -9.34 -9.39 17.79
N GLY A 79 -8.41 -9.09 18.70
CA GLY A 79 -7.89 -10.07 19.65
C GLY A 79 -6.98 -9.44 20.71
N GLU A 80 -7.61 -8.71 21.64
CA GLU A 80 -7.28 -8.58 23.07
C GLU A 80 -5.81 -8.51 23.50
N ALA A 81 -5.43 -7.36 24.07
CA ALA A 81 -4.28 -7.26 24.96
C ALA A 81 -4.51 -8.12 26.24
N PRO A 82 -3.47 -8.78 26.79
CA PRO A 82 -3.63 -9.58 28.00
C PRO A 82 -3.67 -8.68 29.24
N GLU A 83 -4.86 -8.42 29.77
CA GLU A 83 -4.99 -7.84 31.11
C GLU A 83 -5.01 -8.98 32.14
N TYR A 84 -3.83 -9.31 32.67
CA TYR A 84 -3.69 -10.04 33.92
C TYR A 84 -3.92 -9.04 35.07
N HIS A 85 -5.11 -9.04 35.68
CA HIS A 85 -5.31 -8.44 37.00
C HIS A 85 -6.37 -9.19 37.82
N ASP A 86 -5.85 -10.01 38.73
CA ASP A 86 -6.31 -10.29 40.10
C ASP A 86 -7.80 -10.58 40.38
N HIS A 87 -8.07 -11.84 40.77
CA HIS A 87 -9.18 -12.13 41.67
C HIS A 87 -8.78 -13.22 42.68
N PHE A 88 -8.42 -12.75 43.88
CA PHE A 88 -8.45 -13.38 45.21
C PHE A 88 -7.75 -14.73 45.47
#